data_AF-A0A6A1UR00-F1
#
_entry.id   AF-A0A6A1UR00-F1
#
_cell.length_a   1.000
_cell.length_b   1.000
_cell.length_c   1.000
_cell.angle_alpha   90.00
_cell.angle_beta   90.00
_cell.angle_gamma   90.00
#
_symmetry.space_group_name_H-M   'P 1'
#
loop_
_entity.id
_entity.type
_entity.pdbx_description
1 polymer ?
#
loop_
_entity_poly.entity_id
_entity_poly.type
_entity_poly.pdbx_seq_one_letter_code
_entity_poly.pdbx_strand_id
1 'polypeptide(L)'
;MNKEEWTRVCDLFASEEFQRRSAINKENRAKLKIVHTSGAVFPTRESVKNPESDEISAALLYKKMHTNKDGMWISEDARENFEKWRRYSYSTSQRESHTPK
;
A
#
# COMPACT_ATOMS: atom_id res chain seq x y z
N MET A 1 -7.79 13.15 -28.78
CA MET A 1 -8.81 13.82 -27.96
C MET A 1 -9.22 15.08 -28.69
N ASN A 2 -10.47 15.19 -29.10
CA ASN A 2 -10.97 16.35 -29.82
C ASN A 2 -11.45 17.44 -28.83
N LYS A 3 -11.82 18.62 -29.37
CA LYS A 3 -12.22 19.78 -28.55
C LYS A 3 -13.50 19.52 -27.74
N GLU A 4 -14.45 18.78 -28.29
CA GLU A 4 -15.74 18.47 -27.64
C GLU A 4 -15.55 17.47 -26.49
N GLU A 5 -14.71 16.45 -26.68
CA GLU A 5 -14.30 15.51 -25.64
C GLU A 5 -13.60 16.22 -24.49
N TRP A 6 -12.72 17.18 -24.79
CA TRP A 6 -12.05 17.99 -23.78
C TRP A 6 -13.02 18.84 -22.97
N THR A 7 -13.94 19.56 -23.64
CA THR A 7 -14.96 20.35 -22.96
C THR A 7 -15.82 19.47 -22.04
N ARG A 8 -16.27 18.31 -22.52
CA ARG A 8 -17.09 17.38 -21.72
C ARG A 8 -16.37 16.90 -20.45
N VAL A 9 -15.06 16.67 -20.52
CA VAL A 9 -14.25 16.29 -19.36
C VAL A 9 -14.11 17.46 -18.38
N CYS A 10 -13.88 18.68 -18.87
CA CYS A 10 -13.85 19.88 -18.04
C CYS A 10 -15.21 20.09 -17.32
N ASP A 11 -16.32 19.96 -18.03
CA ASP A 11 -17.67 20.10 -17.46
C ASP A 11 -17.95 19.04 -16.40
N LEU A 12 -17.51 17.79 -16.63
CA LEU A 12 -17.61 16.72 -15.64
C LEU A 12 -16.86 17.08 -14.35
N PHE A 13 -15.63 17.57 -14.45
CA PHE A 13 -14.84 17.98 -13.29
C PHE A 13 -15.39 19.24 -12.60
N ALA A 14 -16.02 20.14 -13.35
CA ALA A 14 -16.69 21.32 -12.82
C ALA A 14 -18.04 21.01 -12.15
N SER A 15 -18.65 19.86 -12.44
CA SER A 15 -19.94 19.47 -11.88
C SER A 15 -19.91 19.42 -10.34
N GLU A 16 -21.00 19.89 -9.72
CA GLU A 16 -21.15 19.88 -8.27
C GLU A 16 -21.03 18.47 -7.68
N GLU A 17 -21.56 17.46 -8.38
CA GLU A 17 -21.45 16.06 -7.95
C GLU A 17 -19.99 15.62 -7.85
N PHE A 18 -19.18 15.92 -8.87
CA PHE A 18 -17.77 15.58 -8.87
C PHE A 18 -17.03 16.31 -7.76
N GLN A 19 -17.25 17.61 -7.61
CA GLN A 19 -16.61 18.42 -6.56
C GLN A 19 -16.97 17.89 -5.16
N ARG A 20 -18.23 17.54 -4.92
CA ARG A 20 -18.69 16.94 -3.65
C ARG A 20 -17.97 15.63 -3.36
N ARG A 21 -17.90 14.73 -4.36
CA ARG A 21 -17.21 13.43 -4.23
C ARG A 21 -15.72 13.61 -4.01
N SER A 22 -15.10 14.58 -4.69
CA SER A 22 -13.69 14.92 -4.54
C SER A 22 -13.37 15.40 -3.12
N ALA A 23 -14.19 16.30 -2.57
CA ALA A 23 -14.05 16.78 -1.20
C ALA A 23 -14.13 15.65 -0.16
N ILE A 24 -15.15 14.78 -0.28
CA ILE A 24 -15.30 13.60 0.60
C ILE A 24 -14.11 12.66 0.49
N ASN A 25 -13.66 12.37 -0.75
CA ASN A 25 -12.51 11.49 -0.96
C ASN A 25 -11.22 12.09 -0.38
N LYS A 26 -11.06 13.41 -0.41
CA LYS A 26 -9.94 14.11 0.21
C LYS A 26 -9.96 13.95 1.73
N GLU A 27 -11.11 14.17 2.36
CA GLU A 27 -11.27 13.97 3.80
C GLU A 27 -11.05 12.51 4.21
N ASN A 28 -11.54 11.56 3.42
CA ASN A 28 -11.34 10.13 3.67
C ASN A 28 -9.86 9.75 3.58
N ARG A 29 -9.11 10.30 2.62
CA ARG A 29 -7.66 10.08 2.54
C ARG A 29 -6.93 10.66 3.75
N ALA A 30 -7.37 11.80 4.27
CA ALA A 30 -6.76 12.40 5.47
C ALA A 30 -6.98 11.55 6.74
N LYS A 31 -8.00 10.68 6.77
CA LYS A 31 -8.26 9.74 7.87
C LYS A 31 -7.43 8.46 7.78
N LEU A 32 -6.77 8.18 6.65
CA LEU A 32 -5.93 7.00 6.49
C LEU A 32 -4.63 7.17 7.28
N LYS A 33 -4.44 6.34 8.31
CA LYS A 33 -3.19 6.28 9.10
C LYS A 33 -2.05 5.61 8.33
N ILE A 34 -2.40 4.64 7.49
CA ILE A 34 -1.45 3.89 6.69
C ILE A 34 -1.71 4.21 5.23
N VAL A 35 -0.81 4.99 4.65
CA VAL A 35 -0.79 5.30 3.22
C VAL A 35 0.02 4.21 2.51
N HIS A 36 -0.21 3.98 1.21
CA HIS A 36 0.62 3.11 0.36
C HIS A 36 0.90 3.81 -0.98
N THR A 37 1.97 3.43 -1.69
CA THR A 37 2.43 4.10 -2.92
C THR A 37 2.02 3.40 -4.21
N SER A 38 1.57 2.15 -4.11
CA SER A 38 1.39 1.26 -5.27
C SER A 38 0.26 1.68 -6.21
N GLY A 39 -0.67 2.55 -5.77
CA GLY A 39 -1.87 2.87 -6.54
C GLY A 39 -2.62 1.60 -6.97
N ALA A 40 -3.13 1.57 -8.20
CA ALA A 40 -3.74 0.36 -8.79
C ALA A 40 -2.72 -0.69 -9.25
N VAL A 41 -1.42 -0.39 -9.17
CA VAL A 41 -0.35 -1.29 -9.62
C VAL A 41 0.04 -2.18 -8.47
N PHE A 42 -0.57 -3.36 -8.39
CA PHE A 42 -0.09 -4.40 -7.50
C PHE A 42 1.30 -4.86 -7.94
N PRO A 43 2.27 -5.02 -7.02
CA PRO A 43 3.59 -5.53 -7.35
C PRO A 43 3.48 -6.91 -8.03
N THR A 44 4.24 -7.10 -9.11
CA THR A 44 4.30 -8.40 -9.78
C THR A 44 4.96 -9.44 -8.87
N ARG A 45 4.60 -10.72 -9.01
CA ARG A 45 5.13 -11.83 -8.20
C ARG A 45 6.65 -11.82 -8.12
N GLU A 46 7.33 -11.72 -9.27
CA GLU A 46 8.80 -11.64 -9.38
C GLU A 46 9.40 -10.60 -8.44
N SER A 47 8.68 -9.51 -8.27
CA SER A 47 9.17 -8.32 -7.60
C SER A 47 8.99 -8.35 -6.07
N VAL A 48 8.38 -9.42 -5.55
CA VAL A 48 8.15 -9.69 -4.12
C VAL A 48 8.56 -11.12 -3.71
N LYS A 49 9.28 -11.83 -4.59
CA LYS A 49 9.96 -13.09 -4.23
C LYS A 49 11.08 -12.80 -3.24
N ASN A 50 11.23 -13.69 -2.26
CA ASN A 50 12.39 -13.65 -1.38
C ASN A 50 13.63 -14.14 -2.16
N PRO A 51 14.77 -13.45 -2.15
CA PRO A 51 15.98 -13.96 -2.79
C PRO A 51 16.47 -15.29 -2.17
N GLU A 52 16.12 -15.56 -0.91
CA GLU A 52 16.47 -16.79 -0.21
C GLU A 52 15.41 -17.90 -0.38
N SER A 53 14.20 -17.57 -0.82
CA SER A 53 13.14 -18.54 -1.06
C SER A 53 12.19 -18.11 -2.19
N ASP A 54 11.83 -19.02 -3.10
CA ASP A 54 10.86 -18.74 -4.19
C ASP A 54 9.42 -18.44 -3.71
N GLU A 55 9.24 -18.29 -2.39
CA GLU A 55 7.99 -17.97 -1.74
C GLU A 55 7.71 -16.45 -1.76
N ILE A 56 6.44 -16.11 -1.95
CA ILE A 56 5.97 -14.72 -1.88
C ILE A 56 5.86 -14.34 -0.40
N SER A 57 6.82 -13.54 0.08
CA SER A 57 6.77 -13.05 1.45
C SER A 57 5.76 -11.90 1.55
N ALA A 58 4.72 -12.11 2.34
CA ALA A 58 3.75 -11.06 2.66
C ALA A 58 4.42 -9.84 3.33
N ALA A 59 5.53 -10.05 4.04
CA ALA A 59 6.33 -8.98 4.64
C ALA A 59 7.06 -8.15 3.56
N LEU A 60 7.66 -8.80 2.56
CA LEU A 60 8.30 -8.11 1.43
C LEU A 60 7.27 -7.34 0.61
N LEU A 61 6.09 -7.93 0.39
CA LEU A 61 4.97 -7.26 -0.26
C LEU A 61 4.58 -5.99 0.49
N TYR A 62 4.37 -6.08 1.81
CA TYR A 62 4.03 -4.93 2.63
C TYR A 62 5.09 -3.84 2.56
N LYS A 63 6.37 -4.20 2.80
CA LYS A 63 7.48 -3.25 2.72
C LYS A 63 7.48 -2.51 1.39
N LYS A 64 7.35 -3.23 0.28
CA LYS A 64 7.37 -2.66 -1.06
C LYS A 64 6.23 -1.66 -1.32
N MET A 65 5.02 -1.96 -0.82
CA MET A 65 3.88 -1.06 -0.99
C MET A 65 3.96 0.20 -0.12
N HIS A 66 4.79 0.17 0.93
CA HIS A 66 4.86 1.24 1.94
C HIS A 66 6.23 1.94 1.95
N THR A 67 7.04 1.72 0.91
CA THR A 67 8.27 2.46 0.67
C THR A 67 8.18 3.26 -0.62
N ASN A 68 8.92 4.36 -0.71
CA ASN A 68 9.10 5.12 -1.94
C ASN A 68 10.10 4.41 -2.89
N LYS A 69 10.40 5.04 -4.03
CA LYS A 69 11.37 4.52 -5.01
C LYS A 69 12.80 4.41 -4.44
N ASP A 70 13.13 5.23 -3.47
CA ASP A 70 14.44 5.25 -2.78
C ASP A 70 14.50 4.25 -1.62
N GLY A 71 13.42 3.50 -1.38
CA GLY A 71 13.31 2.52 -0.29
C GLY A 71 13.04 3.13 1.09
N MET A 72 12.79 4.44 1.18
CA MET A 72 12.39 5.11 2.42
C MET A 72 10.92 4.83 2.75
N TRP A 73 10.62 4.63 4.02
CA TRP A 73 9.25 4.49 4.50
C TRP A 73 8.45 5.76 4.25
N ILE A 74 7.23 5.60 3.74
CA ILE A 74 6.33 6.74 3.49
C ILE A 74 5.66 7.28 4.74
N SER A 75 5.66 6.50 5.81
CA SER A 75 5.12 6.87 7.12
C SER A 75 5.83 6.06 8.20
N GLU A 76 6.03 6.67 9.36
CA GLU A 76 6.58 6.03 10.53
C GLU A 76 5.67 4.90 11.03
N ASP A 77 4.35 5.09 10.96
CA ASP A 77 3.36 4.06 11.31
C ASP A 77 3.54 2.79 10.45
N ALA A 78 3.90 2.95 9.16
CA ALA A 78 4.13 1.81 8.28
C ALA A 78 5.41 1.05 8.67
N ARG A 79 6.47 1.76 9.05
CA ARG A 79 7.70 1.16 9.58
C ARG A 79 7.43 0.38 10.86
N GLU A 80 6.76 1.02 11.82
CA GLU A 80 6.44 0.38 13.11
C GLU A 80 5.57 -0.87 12.93
N ASN A 81 4.55 -0.81 12.07
CA ASN A 81 3.69 -1.95 11.80
C ASN A 81 4.46 -3.11 11.19
N PHE A 82 5.37 -2.83 10.25
CA PHE A 82 6.24 -3.84 9.67
C PHE A 82 7.13 -4.50 10.74
N GLU A 83 7.71 -3.71 11.64
CA GLU A 83 8.55 -4.22 12.74
C GLU A 83 7.76 -5.04 13.76
N LYS A 84 6.57 -4.56 14.17
CA LYS A 84 5.65 -5.29 15.05
C LYS A 84 5.31 -6.66 14.46
N TRP A 85 4.99 -6.71 13.17
CA TRP A 85 4.68 -7.95 12.48
C TRP A 85 5.88 -8.89 12.38
N ARG A 86 7.05 -8.37 11.99
CA ARG A 86 8.30 -9.16 11.94
C ARG A 86 8.67 -9.76 13.29
N ARG A 87 8.42 -9.02 14.38
CA ARG A 87 8.63 -9.52 15.74
C ARG A 87 7.63 -10.61 16.11
N TYR A 88 6.36 -10.43 15.74
CA TYR A 88 5.32 -11.42 15.97
C TYR A 88 5.63 -12.73 15.24
N SER A 89 5.99 -12.68 13.96
CA SER A 89 6.32 -13.86 13.16
C SER A 89 7.53 -14.62 13.72
N TYR A 90 8.57 -13.91 14.15
CA TYR A 90 9.70 -14.54 14.82
C TYR A 90 9.28 -15.24 16.13
N SER A 91 8.45 -14.58 16.94
CA SER A 91 7.98 -15.14 18.21
C SER A 91 7.09 -16.38 18.04
N THR A 92 6.28 -16.45 16.98
CA THR A 92 5.43 -17.61 16.68
C THR A 92 6.27 -18.80 16.22
N SER A 93 7.23 -18.58 15.32
CA SER A 93 8.14 -19.65 14.88
C SER A 93 8.94 -20.25 16.03
N GLN A 94 9.39 -19.42 16.99
CA GLN A 94 10.07 -19.90 18.20
C GLN A 94 9.13 -20.71 19.10
N ARG A 95 7.84 -20.34 19.23
CA ARG A 95 6.89 -21.14 20.02
C ARG A 95 6.58 -22.49 19.37
N GLU A 96 6.40 -22.50 18.05
CA GLU A 96 6.16 -23.73 17.27
C GLU A 96 7.36 -24.69 17.30
N SER A 97 8.58 -24.17 17.38
CA SER A 97 9.77 -25.01 17.53
C SER A 97 9.95 -25.58 18.94
N HIS A 98 9.28 -25.03 19.96
CA HIS A 98 9.42 -25.41 21.38
C HIS A 98 8.25 -26.28 21.90
N THR A 99 7.23 -26.57 21.09
CA THR A 99 6.20 -27.55 21.45
C THR A 99 6.75 -28.98 21.27
N PRO A 100 6.89 -29.78 22.34
CA PRO A 100 7.30 -31.18 22.22
C PRO A 100 6.23 -31.99 21.47
N LYS A 101 6.67 -32.91 20.62
CA LYS A 101 5.79 -33.89 19.94
C LYS A 101 5.29 -34.95 20.93
#